data_AF-A0A0V1HRD2-F1
#
_entry.id   AF-A0A0V1HRD2-F1
#
_cell.length_a   1.000
_cell.length_b   1.000
_cell.length_c   1.000
_cell.angle_alpha   90.00
_cell.angle_beta   90.00
_cell.angle_gamma   90.00
#
_symmetry.space_group_name_H-M   'P 1'
#
loop_
_entity.id
_entity.type
_entity.pdbx_description
1 polymer ?
#
loop_
_entity_poly.entity_id
_entity_poly.type
_entity_poly.pdbx_seq_one_letter_code
_entity_poly.pdbx_strand_id
1 'polypeptide(L)'
;MSRNRFRDLKKYFYVVDNMMLQEGDKLAKISPMYERMEKRLRQWGFFSQALSIDECMVPYYGHHGWKMFVERQPIRFGFKI
;
A
#
# COMPACT_ATOMS: atom_id res chain seq x y z
N MET A 1 13.69 -4.44 -20.83
CA MET A 1 13.43 -5.68 -20.05
C MET A 1 12.49 -6.55 -20.86
N SER A 2 12.72 -7.87 -20.97
CA SER A 2 11.79 -8.74 -21.70
C SER A 2 10.49 -8.93 -20.93
N ARG A 3 9.39 -9.24 -21.65
CA ARG A 3 8.08 -9.52 -21.06
C ARG A 3 8.15 -10.62 -20.00
N ASN A 4 8.93 -11.66 -20.26
CA ASN A 4 9.09 -12.78 -19.32
C ASN A 4 9.84 -12.33 -18.07
N ARG A 5 10.96 -11.62 -18.23
CA ARG A 5 11.73 -11.08 -17.10
C ARG A 5 10.88 -10.17 -16.21
N PHE A 6 10.02 -9.34 -16.78
CA PHE A 6 9.12 -8.49 -16.00
C PHE A 6 8.10 -9.30 -15.19
N ARG A 7 7.50 -10.34 -15.79
CA ARG A 7 6.54 -11.22 -15.11
C ARG A 7 7.19 -11.97 -13.96
N ASP A 8 8.41 -12.46 -14.15
CA ASP A 8 9.15 -13.17 -13.12
C ASP A 8 9.48 -12.24 -11.95
N LEU A 9 10.03 -11.06 -12.24
CA LEU A 9 10.32 -10.07 -11.20
C LEU A 9 9.07 -9.65 -10.42
N LYS A 10 7.94 -9.44 -11.11
CA LYS A 10 6.67 -9.10 -10.46
C LYS A 10 6.19 -10.22 -9.53
N LYS A 11 6.36 -11.48 -9.92
CA LYS A 11 5.92 -12.65 -9.14
C LYS A 11 6.76 -12.85 -7.87
N TYR A 12 8.07 -12.61 -7.97
CA TYR A 12 9.03 -12.84 -6.88
C TYR A 12 9.41 -11.56 -6.13
N PHE A 13 8.62 -10.48 -6.28
CA PHE A 13 8.86 -9.24 -5.56
C PHE A 13 8.34 -9.36 -4.12
N TYR A 14 9.27 -9.31 -3.15
CA TYR A 14 8.98 -9.29 -1.72
C TYR A 14 9.67 -8.07 -1.10
N VAL A 15 8.94 -7.37 -0.23
CA VAL A 15 9.46 -6.20 0.52
C VAL A 15 10.08 -6.64 1.85
N VAL A 16 9.55 -7.70 2.45
CA VAL A 16 9.92 -8.18 3.78
C VAL A 16 10.20 -9.68 3.71
N ASP A 17 11.14 -10.14 4.53
CA ASP A 17 11.37 -11.57 4.73
C ASP A 17 10.17 -12.19 5.46
N ASN A 18 9.59 -13.25 4.88
CA ASN A 18 8.44 -13.94 5.44
C ASN A 18 8.74 -14.57 6.82
N MET A 19 10.01 -14.82 7.15
CA MET A 19 10.43 -15.34 8.46
C MET A 19 10.37 -14.30 9.58
N MET A 20 10.30 -13.01 9.23
CA MET A 20 10.33 -11.88 10.18
C MET A 20 8.97 -11.21 10.33
N LEU A 21 7.89 -11.83 9.83
CA LEU A 21 6.55 -11.26 9.92
C LEU A 21 6.05 -11.30 11.35
N GLN A 22 5.67 -10.13 11.88
CA GLN A 22 5.07 -10.03 13.20
C GLN A 22 3.64 -10.57 13.19
N GLU A 23 3.32 -11.45 14.14
CA GLU A 23 1.97 -11.94 14.33
C GLU A 23 1.04 -10.81 14.77
N GLY A 24 -0.12 -10.70 14.13
CA GLY A 24 -1.12 -9.67 14.41
C GLY A 24 -1.09 -8.46 13.48
N ASP A 25 0.05 -8.14 12.85
CA ASP A 25 0.11 -7.10 11.81
C ASP A 25 -0.33 -7.65 10.45
N LYS A 26 -1.52 -7.24 10.01
CA LYS A 26 -2.11 -7.65 8.74
C LYS A 26 -1.45 -6.97 7.53
N LEU A 27 -0.69 -5.90 7.75
CA LEU A 27 0.04 -5.18 6.72
C LEU A 27 1.56 -5.47 6.76
N ALA A 28 2.01 -6.40 7.60
CA ALA A 28 3.44 -6.69 7.84
C ALA A 28 4.29 -6.88 6.58
N LYS A 29 3.69 -7.37 5.48
CA LYS A 29 4.36 -7.55 4.19
C LYS A 29 4.74 -6.24 3.49
N ILE A 30 4.15 -5.12 3.88
CA ILE A 30 4.34 -3.80 3.26
C ILE A 30 4.71 -2.71 4.29
N SER A 31 4.45 -2.91 5.59
CA SER A 31 4.68 -1.91 6.66
C SER A 31 6.07 -1.24 6.57
N PRO A 32 7.19 -1.95 6.40
CA PRO A 32 8.51 -1.32 6.36
C PRO A 32 8.71 -0.38 5.16
N MET A 33 8.04 -0.65 4.04
CA MET A 33 8.06 0.25 2.89
C MET A 33 7.29 1.54 3.20
N TYR A 34 6.11 1.43 3.81
CA TYR A 34 5.31 2.59 4.18
C TYR A 34 6.02 3.48 5.19
N GLU A 35 6.62 2.91 6.24
CA GLU A 35 7.39 3.67 7.23
C GLU A 35 8.56 4.43 6.58
N ARG A 36 9.28 3.77 5.67
CA ARG A 36 10.40 4.39 4.96
C ARG A 36 9.93 5.49 4.00
N MET A 37 8.80 5.30 3.32
CA MET A 37 8.20 6.32 2.46
C MET A 37 7.73 7.51 3.29
N GLU A 38 7.01 7.27 4.38
CA GLU A 38 6.51 8.30 5.27
C GLU A 38 7.64 9.17 5.80
N LYS A 39 8.72 8.56 6.32
CA LYS A 39 9.90 9.28 6.81
C LYS A 39 10.51 10.19 5.74
N ARG A 40 10.56 9.73 4.49
CA ARG A 40 11.13 10.48 3.35
C ARG A 40 10.19 11.57 2.87
N LEU A 41 8.89 11.33 2.83
CA LEU A 41 7.90 12.31 2.40
C LEU A 41 7.74 13.43 3.45
N ARG A 42 7.81 13.10 4.74
CA ARG A 42 7.75 14.07 5.84
C ARG A 42 9.06 14.80 6.13
N GLN A 43 10.17 14.46 5.47
CA GLN A 43 11.50 14.98 5.81
C GLN A 43 11.59 16.52 5.71
N TRP A 44 10.77 17.13 4.86
CA TRP A 44 10.70 18.58 4.71
C TRP A 44 9.49 19.20 5.42
N GLY A 45 8.62 18.41 6.05
CA GLY A 45 7.38 18.90 6.64
C GLY A 45 6.30 19.26 5.60
N PHE A 46 5.21 19.86 6.08
CA PHE A 46 4.10 20.32 5.24
C PHE A 46 4.20 21.85 5.09
N PHE A 47 4.44 22.34 3.88
CA PHE A 47 4.66 23.77 3.62
C PHE A 47 3.41 24.51 3.12
N SER A 48 2.22 24.13 3.56
CA SER A 48 0.98 24.81 3.17
C SER A 48 0.19 25.25 4.39
N GLN A 49 -0.27 26.51 4.39
CA GLN A 49 -1.21 27.04 5.38
C GLN A 49 -2.62 26.46 5.19
N ALA A 50 -2.96 26.03 3.97
CA ALA A 50 -4.23 25.37 3.65
C ALA A 50 -3.95 23.91 3.27
N LEU A 51 -4.21 23.00 4.21
CA LEU A 51 -4.09 21.56 4.00
C LEU A 51 -5.48 20.96 3.77
N SER A 52 -5.63 20.16 2.72
CA SER A 52 -6.80 19.33 2.50
C SER A 52 -6.41 17.88 2.75
N ILE A 53 -7.13 17.23 3.65
CA ILE A 53 -6.97 15.81 3.98
C ILE A 53 -8.24 15.14 3.52
N ASP A 54 -8.09 14.12 2.69
CA ASP A 54 -9.19 13.30 2.20
C ASP A 54 -8.71 11.86 2.08
N GLU A 55 -9.66 10.94 1.98
CA GLU A 55 -9.43 9.51 1.87
C GLU A 55 -9.35 9.12 0.39
N CYS A 56 -8.48 8.16 0.06
CA CYS A 56 -8.43 7.63 -1.31
C CYS A 56 -8.59 6.11 -1.33
N MET A 57 -9.16 5.60 -2.42
CA MET A 57 -9.36 4.16 -2.61
C MET A 57 -8.38 3.62 -3.66
N VAL A 58 -7.60 2.62 -3.27
CA VAL A 58 -6.74 1.85 -4.18
C VAL A 58 -7.46 0.57 -4.59
N PRO A 59 -7.72 0.35 -5.89
CA PRO A 59 -8.55 -0.76 -6.35
C PRO A 59 -7.85 -2.10 -6.10
N TYR A 60 -8.57 -3.01 -5.46
CA TYR A 60 -8.08 -4.37 -5.21
C TYR A 60 -9.24 -5.37 -5.18
N TYR A 61 -9.23 -6.29 -6.13
CA TYR A 61 -10.30 -7.27 -6.32
C TYR A 61 -9.96 -8.67 -5.79
N GLY A 62 -8.72 -8.89 -5.32
CA GLY A 62 -8.29 -10.17 -4.76
C GLY A 62 -8.94 -10.52 -3.43
N HIS A 63 -8.65 -11.72 -2.92
CA HIS A 63 -9.15 -12.18 -1.64
C HIS A 63 -8.24 -11.70 -0.51
N HIS A 64 -8.60 -10.58 0.10
CA HIS A 64 -7.95 -10.07 1.31
C HIS A 64 -9.02 -9.60 2.30
N GLY A 65 -8.91 -10.00 3.57
CA GLY A 65 -9.96 -9.74 4.58
C GLY A 65 -10.12 -8.27 4.97
N TRP A 66 -9.15 -7.42 4.63
CA TRP A 66 -9.13 -5.99 4.95
C TRP A 66 -9.46 -5.06 3.78
N LYS A 67 -9.81 -5.61 2.60
CA LYS A 67 -10.36 -4.76 1.55
C LYS A 67 -11.74 -4.27 1.98
N MET A 68 -12.03 -3.01 1.69
CA MET A 68 -13.30 -2.37 2.01
C MET A 68 -14.19 -2.29 0.78
N PHE A 69 -15.49 -2.34 1.02
CA PHE A 69 -16.50 -1.95 0.05
C PHE A 69 -17.04 -0.56 0.39
N VAL A 70 -17.00 0.36 -0.57
CA VAL A 70 -17.54 1.72 -0.42
C VAL A 70 -18.50 1.98 -1.58
N GLU A 71 -19.81 2.00 -1.29
CA GLU A 71 -20.86 2.01 -2.32
C GLU A 71 -20.84 3.27 -3.20
N ARG A 72 -20.57 4.43 -2.59
CA ARG A 72 -20.68 5.74 -3.23
C ARG A 72 -19.37 6.25 -3.84
N GLN A 73 -18.36 5.39 -3.96
CA GLN A 73 -17.11 5.73 -4.63
C GLN A 73 -17.02 5.07 -6.01
N PRO A 74 -16.29 5.69 -6.98
CA PRO A 74 -16.08 5.09 -8.29
C PRO A 74 -15.36 3.74 -8.18
N ILE A 75 -14.43 3.62 -7.23
CA ILE A 75 -13.77 2.37 -6.87
C ILE A 75 -14.49 1.79 -5.66
N ARG A 76 -15.35 0.81 -5.92
CA ARG A 76 -16.17 0.22 -4.86
C ARG A 76 -15.42 -0.76 -3.98
N PHE A 77 -14.42 -1.47 -4.49
CA PHE A 77 -13.66 -2.47 -3.74
C PHE A 77 -12.17 -2.16 -3.77
N GLY A 78 -11.55 -2.06 -2.60
CA GLY A 78 -10.15 -1.71 -2.51
C GLY A 78 -9.63 -1.52 -1.10
N PHE A 79 -8.42 -1.00 -1.00
CA PHE A 79 -7.86 -0.52 0.25
C PHE A 79 -8.08 0.99 0.34
N LYS A 80 -8.61 1.41 1.47
CA LYS A 80 -8.76 2.81 1.83
C LYS A 80 -7.46 3.31 2.45
N ILE A 81 -6.97 4.46 2.01
CA ILE A 81 -5.75 5.13 2.48
C ILE A 81 -6.13 6.50 3.02
#